data_AF-A0AAJ3JQL0-F1
#
_entry.id   AF-A0AAJ3JQL0-F1
#
_cell.length_a   1.000
_cell.length_b   1.000
_cell.length_c   1.000
_cell.angle_alpha   90.00
_cell.angle_beta   90.00
_cell.angle_gamma   90.00
#
_symmetry.space_group_name_H-M   'P 1'
#
loop_
_entity.id
_entity.type
_entity.pdbx_description
1 polymer ?
#
loop_
_entity_poly.entity_id
_entity_poly.type
_entity_poly.pdbx_seq_one_letter_code
_entity_poly.pdbx_strand_id
1 'polypeptide(L)'
;MVQAERALIEPSQIQDAIAIETAIEAQSATAAPTDTAWYAVLKGSTPVLITAPHATKPYREGSYRFSDGAGTAALAKLLNTLTCATVIYTQYRSPSDPNYYDDNAFKAEVAELIKQHKPKLLIDLQGSSTSRPYDVDFGTMEGASLLGRTDIVPSLRKALRKEGLRNVSDDYFPAAKHHTLTLFASSLGVPSVQLEINST
;
A
#
# COMPACT_ATOMS: atom_id res chain seq x y z
N MET A 1 -13.02 -11.61 -22.42
CA MET A 1 -12.40 -11.22 -21.13
C MET A 1 -12.96 -12.16 -20.08
N VAL A 2 -12.12 -12.96 -19.43
CA VAL A 2 -12.55 -13.74 -18.27
C VAL A 2 -12.85 -12.73 -17.16
N GLN A 3 -14.09 -12.68 -16.70
CA GLN A 3 -14.45 -11.88 -15.54
C GLN A 3 -13.68 -12.45 -14.35
N ALA A 4 -12.83 -11.64 -13.71
CA ALA A 4 -12.21 -12.04 -12.46
C ALA A 4 -13.34 -12.45 -11.50
N GLU A 5 -13.23 -13.67 -10.96
CA GLU A 5 -14.21 -14.20 -10.02
C GLU A 5 -14.26 -13.27 -8.80
N ARG A 6 -15.47 -12.94 -8.35
CA ARG A 6 -15.64 -12.07 -7.18
C ARG A 6 -15.04 -12.79 -5.98
N ALA A 7 -14.09 -12.19 -5.28
CA ALA A 7 -13.60 -12.73 -4.02
C ALA A 7 -14.76 -12.82 -3.02
N LEU A 8 -15.01 -14.02 -2.50
CA LEU A 8 -15.91 -14.23 -1.37
C LEU A 8 -15.06 -14.12 -0.10
N ILE A 9 -15.44 -13.20 0.78
CA ILE A 9 -14.75 -12.97 2.05
C ILE A 9 -15.49 -13.73 3.13
N GLU A 10 -14.83 -14.73 3.70
CA GLU A 10 -15.37 -15.53 4.78
C GLU A 10 -15.18 -14.84 6.14
N PRO A 11 -16.06 -15.06 7.12
CA PRO A 11 -15.91 -14.49 8.46
C PRO A 11 -14.56 -14.77 9.11
N SER A 12 -13.97 -15.95 8.87
CA SER A 12 -12.63 -16.30 9.37
C SER A 12 -11.55 -15.37 8.82
N GLN A 13 -11.61 -14.99 7.55
CA GLN A 13 -10.65 -14.07 6.95
C GLN A 13 -10.75 -12.65 7.53
N ILE A 14 -11.95 -12.24 7.95
CA ILE A 14 -12.16 -10.98 8.66
C ILE A 14 -11.54 -11.05 10.06
N GLN A 15 -11.75 -12.15 10.80
CA GLN A 15 -11.13 -12.34 12.12
C GLN A 15 -9.61 -12.35 12.03
N ASP A 16 -9.04 -13.01 11.02
CA ASP A 16 -7.61 -13.03 10.77
C ASP A 16 -7.06 -11.62 10.47
N ALA A 17 -7.77 -10.84 9.65
CA ALA A 17 -7.39 -9.45 9.37
C ALA A 17 -7.40 -8.58 10.63
N ILE A 18 -8.43 -8.71 11.49
CA ILE A 18 -8.52 -7.99 12.77
C ILE A 18 -7.37 -8.40 13.71
N ALA A 19 -7.04 -9.68 13.77
CA ALA A 19 -5.93 -10.17 14.59
C ALA A 19 -4.58 -9.63 14.10
N ILE A 20 -4.37 -9.58 12.78
CA ILE A 20 -3.18 -8.99 12.15
C ILE A 20 -3.08 -7.50 12.49
N GLU A 21 -4.16 -6.75 12.29
CA GLU A 21 -4.22 -5.32 12.58
C GLU A 21 -3.88 -5.07 14.05
N THR A 22 -4.53 -5.78 14.97
CA THR A 22 -4.29 -5.65 16.42
C THR A 22 -2.83 -5.93 16.78
N ALA A 23 -2.24 -6.97 16.17
CA ALA A 23 -0.86 -7.35 16.44
C ALA A 23 0.16 -6.31 15.95
N ILE A 24 -0.07 -5.72 14.76
CA ILE A 24 0.80 -4.68 14.18
C ILE A 24 0.61 -3.35 14.92
N GLU A 25 -0.62 -3.00 15.30
CA GLU A 25 -0.91 -1.79 16.07
C GLU A 25 -0.18 -1.80 17.42
N ALA A 26 -0.16 -2.94 18.11
CA ALA A 26 0.59 -3.13 19.35
C ALA A 26 2.10 -2.91 19.19
N GLN A 27 2.62 -3.03 17.96
CA GLN A 27 4.04 -2.85 17.60
C GLN A 27 4.32 -1.50 16.94
N SER A 28 3.29 -0.69 16.66
CA SER A 28 3.39 0.53 15.84
C SER A 28 4.35 1.57 16.41
N ALA A 29 4.52 1.62 17.74
CA ALA A 29 5.42 2.54 18.43
C ALA A 29 6.72 1.91 18.95
N THR A 30 6.92 0.60 18.72
CA THR A 30 8.10 -0.14 19.18
C THR A 30 9.10 -0.32 18.05
N ALA A 31 10.38 -0.28 18.37
CA ALA A 31 11.42 -0.64 17.42
C ALA A 31 11.39 -2.16 17.18
N ALA A 32 11.78 -2.59 15.98
CA ALA A 32 11.98 -4.00 15.72
C ALA A 32 13.02 -4.58 16.70
N PRO A 33 12.82 -5.82 17.18
CA PRO A 33 13.85 -6.55 17.92
C PRO A 33 15.16 -6.62 17.13
N THR A 34 16.27 -6.84 17.82
CA THR A 34 17.57 -7.09 17.18
C THR A 34 17.44 -8.22 16.14
N ASP A 35 18.12 -8.07 15.01
CA ASP A 35 18.12 -9.02 13.88
C ASP A 35 16.75 -9.27 13.23
N THR A 36 15.76 -8.43 13.51
CA THR A 36 14.43 -8.48 12.89
C THR A 36 14.22 -7.26 12.00
N ALA A 37 13.73 -7.47 10.78
CA ALA A 37 13.36 -6.37 9.90
C ALA A 37 12.10 -5.64 10.44
N TRP A 38 12.11 -4.31 10.37
CA TRP A 38 10.95 -3.46 10.74
C TRP A 38 9.80 -3.54 9.73
N TYR A 39 10.04 -4.22 8.60
CA TYR A 39 9.06 -4.56 7.58
C TYR A 39 9.05 -6.07 7.33
N ALA A 40 7.98 -6.54 6.72
CA ALA A 40 7.83 -7.92 6.28
C ALA A 40 7.49 -7.97 4.79
N VAL A 41 7.91 -9.06 4.13
CA VAL A 41 7.61 -9.36 2.73
C VAL A 41 6.87 -10.68 2.65
N LEU A 42 5.74 -10.70 1.95
CA LEU A 42 5.00 -11.89 1.59
C LEU A 42 5.12 -12.07 0.09
N LYS A 43 5.81 -13.13 -0.34
CA LYS A 43 6.01 -13.41 -1.76
C LYS A 43 4.70 -13.92 -2.37
N GLY A 44 4.48 -13.53 -3.62
CA GLY A 44 3.35 -13.95 -4.43
C GLY A 44 3.80 -14.38 -5.83
N SER A 45 2.84 -14.71 -6.68
CA SER A 45 3.05 -15.16 -8.06
C SER A 45 2.39 -14.28 -9.11
N THR A 46 1.48 -13.37 -8.72
CA THR A 46 0.85 -12.46 -9.68
C THR A 46 1.73 -11.23 -9.96
N PRO A 47 1.59 -10.59 -11.14
CA PRO A 47 2.44 -9.47 -11.54
C PRO A 47 1.99 -8.15 -10.89
N VAL A 48 1.57 -8.17 -9.62
CA VAL A 48 1.19 -7.00 -8.84
C VAL A 48 2.05 -6.99 -7.57
N LEU A 49 2.63 -5.83 -7.27
CA LEU A 49 3.32 -5.55 -6.02
C LEU A 49 2.46 -4.59 -5.19
N ILE A 50 2.21 -4.92 -3.93
CA ILE A 50 1.44 -4.09 -3.02
C ILE A 50 2.35 -3.61 -1.88
N THR A 51 2.33 -2.31 -1.60
CA THR A 51 3.07 -1.70 -0.48
C THR A 51 2.09 -1.17 0.57
N ALA A 52 2.46 -1.25 1.86
CA ALA A 52 1.80 -0.55 2.96
C ALA A 52 2.89 0.03 3.89
N PRO A 53 3.53 1.14 3.48
CA PRO A 53 4.75 1.65 4.11
C PRO A 53 4.51 2.37 5.44
N HIS A 54 3.27 2.76 5.75
CA HIS A 54 2.90 3.55 6.93
C HIS A 54 1.93 2.83 7.87
N ALA A 55 1.86 1.50 7.81
CA ALA A 55 1.08 0.71 8.76
C ALA A 55 1.54 0.86 10.22
N THR A 56 2.78 1.33 10.43
CA THR A 56 3.36 1.67 11.74
C THR A 56 4.06 3.03 11.67
N LYS A 57 4.43 3.61 12.82
CA LYS A 57 4.94 4.99 12.87
C LYS A 57 6.23 5.16 12.08
N PRO A 58 6.28 6.09 11.10
CA PRO A 58 7.51 6.37 10.39
C PRO A 58 8.36 7.45 11.08
N TYR A 59 9.68 7.32 11.03
CA TYR A 59 10.61 8.35 11.53
C TYR A 59 11.03 9.33 10.43
N ARG A 60 10.88 10.62 10.70
CA ARG A 60 11.15 11.69 9.72
C ARG A 60 11.49 12.99 10.41
N GLU A 61 12.51 13.69 9.91
CA GLU A 61 12.90 15.02 10.40
C GLU A 61 13.05 15.08 11.94
N GLY A 62 13.72 14.08 12.52
CA GLY A 62 14.01 14.06 13.96
C GLY A 62 12.90 13.47 14.85
N SER A 63 11.73 13.11 14.31
CA SER A 63 10.58 12.66 15.11
C SER A 63 9.77 11.54 14.44
N TYR A 64 9.07 10.75 15.25
CA TYR A 64 8.08 9.79 14.75
C TYR A 64 6.78 10.50 14.39
N ARG A 65 6.25 10.22 13.20
CA ARG A 65 4.96 10.72 12.70
C ARG A 65 3.84 9.74 13.04
N PHE A 66 2.60 10.17 12.80
CA PHE A 66 1.44 9.28 12.87
C PHE A 66 1.55 8.21 11.79
N SER A 67 1.09 7.00 12.10
CA SER A 67 0.87 5.94 11.13
C SER A 67 -0.47 6.15 10.42
N ASP A 68 -0.58 5.53 9.26
CA ASP A 68 -1.82 5.39 8.49
C ASP A 68 -2.77 4.35 9.09
N GLY A 69 -2.27 3.59 10.07
CA GLY A 69 -3.00 2.57 10.80
C GLY A 69 -2.64 1.17 10.32
N ALA A 70 -2.59 0.23 11.27
CA ALA A 70 -2.25 -1.16 11.01
C ALA A 70 -3.23 -1.88 10.04
N GLY A 71 -4.44 -1.34 9.85
CA GLY A 71 -5.41 -1.82 8.88
C GLY A 71 -4.89 -1.86 7.44
N THR A 72 -3.97 -0.95 7.05
CA THR A 72 -3.33 -0.98 5.72
C THR A 72 -2.50 -2.25 5.51
N ALA A 73 -1.73 -2.67 6.52
CA ALA A 73 -0.99 -3.93 6.48
C ALA A 73 -1.90 -5.16 6.55
N ALA A 74 -2.99 -5.11 7.33
CA ALA A 74 -3.98 -6.18 7.39
C ALA A 74 -4.66 -6.38 6.03
N LEU A 75 -5.07 -5.29 5.37
CA LEU A 75 -5.61 -5.33 4.00
C LEU A 75 -4.58 -5.87 3.01
N ALA A 76 -3.33 -5.41 3.08
CA ALA A 76 -2.26 -5.90 2.22
C ALA A 76 -2.06 -7.42 2.37
N LYS A 77 -2.08 -7.93 3.61
CA LYS A 77 -2.00 -9.38 3.89
C LYS A 77 -3.21 -10.14 3.35
N LEU A 78 -4.41 -9.62 3.52
CA LEU A 78 -5.61 -10.25 2.97
C LEU A 78 -5.54 -10.31 1.44
N LEU A 79 -5.07 -9.25 0.78
CA LEU A 79 -4.87 -9.21 -0.67
C LEU A 79 -3.80 -10.21 -1.13
N ASN A 80 -2.71 -10.41 -0.38
CA ASN A 80 -1.75 -11.49 -0.64
C ASN A 80 -2.46 -12.85 -0.66
N THR A 81 -3.23 -13.18 0.37
CA THR A 81 -3.94 -14.46 0.49
C THR A 81 -4.95 -14.67 -0.64
N LEU A 82 -5.71 -13.63 -1.00
CA LEU A 82 -6.79 -13.74 -1.99
C LEU A 82 -6.30 -13.75 -3.44
N THR A 83 -5.16 -13.11 -3.71
CA THR A 83 -4.72 -12.84 -5.09
C THR A 83 -3.33 -13.38 -5.40
N CYS A 84 -2.61 -13.93 -4.43
CA CYS A 84 -1.21 -14.27 -4.54
C CYS A 84 -0.34 -13.10 -5.04
N ALA A 85 -0.70 -11.84 -4.76
CA ALA A 85 0.14 -10.68 -5.03
C ALA A 85 1.33 -10.65 -4.08
N THR A 86 2.49 -10.16 -4.54
CA THR A 86 3.62 -9.92 -3.63
C THR A 86 3.32 -8.67 -2.81
N VAL A 87 3.61 -8.71 -1.52
CA VAL A 87 3.28 -7.63 -0.57
C VAL A 87 4.47 -7.31 0.31
N ILE A 88 4.68 -6.02 0.59
CA ILE A 88 5.61 -5.54 1.60
C ILE A 88 4.92 -4.50 2.49
N TYR A 89 5.07 -4.62 3.80
CA TYR A 89 4.42 -3.73 4.77
C TYR A 89 5.29 -3.54 6.01
N THR A 90 5.11 -2.42 6.71
CA THR A 90 5.80 -2.19 8.00
C THR A 90 5.09 -2.90 9.13
N GLN A 91 5.83 -3.54 10.03
CA GLN A 91 5.29 -4.25 11.20
C GLN A 91 5.82 -3.71 12.53
N TYR A 92 6.90 -2.91 12.50
CA TYR A 92 7.43 -2.13 13.62
C TYR A 92 7.70 -0.70 13.14
N ARG A 93 7.76 0.26 14.07
CA ARG A 93 8.08 1.65 13.73
C ARG A 93 9.32 1.73 12.84
N SER A 94 9.23 2.47 11.75
CA SER A 94 10.34 2.54 10.80
C SER A 94 11.42 3.52 11.30
N PRO A 95 12.72 3.20 11.17
CA PRO A 95 13.80 4.13 11.47
C PRO A 95 13.95 5.23 10.41
N SER A 96 13.25 5.10 9.27
CA SER A 96 13.21 6.06 8.17
C SER A 96 11.85 5.98 7.49
N ASP A 97 11.25 7.12 7.16
CA ASP A 97 9.98 7.23 6.45
C ASP A 97 10.15 6.81 4.97
N PRO A 98 9.49 5.71 4.53
CA PRO A 98 9.61 5.23 3.15
C PRO A 98 9.07 6.20 2.10
N ASN A 99 8.15 7.09 2.46
CA ASN A 99 7.55 8.08 1.57
C ASN A 99 8.24 9.45 1.61
N TYR A 100 9.26 9.62 2.46
CA TYR A 100 10.00 10.87 2.57
C TYR A 100 11.46 10.75 2.14
N TYR A 101 12.09 9.59 2.32
CA TYR A 101 13.47 9.35 1.91
C TYR A 101 13.56 8.23 0.87
N ASP A 102 14.51 8.31 -0.07
CA ASP A 102 14.79 7.22 -1.02
C ASP A 102 15.78 6.19 -0.47
N ASP A 103 16.68 6.62 0.41
CA ASP A 103 17.78 5.84 0.98
C ASP A 103 17.34 5.09 2.25
N ASN A 104 16.42 4.15 2.09
CA ASN A 104 15.98 3.31 3.20
C ASN A 104 15.83 1.83 2.82
N ALA A 105 15.90 0.96 3.82
CA ALA A 105 15.86 -0.50 3.62
C ALA A 105 14.55 -0.99 2.97
N PHE A 106 13.43 -0.34 3.23
CA PHE A 106 12.14 -0.73 2.63
C PHE A 106 12.13 -0.47 1.13
N LYS A 107 12.61 0.70 0.68
CA LYS A 107 12.75 1.00 -0.75
C LYS A 107 13.83 0.17 -1.43
N ALA A 108 14.91 -0.15 -0.74
CA ALA A 108 15.90 -1.09 -1.24
C ALA A 108 15.27 -2.46 -1.52
N GLU A 109 14.44 -2.97 -0.60
CA GLU A 109 13.69 -4.20 -0.82
C GLU A 109 12.66 -4.06 -1.95
N VAL A 110 11.92 -2.95 -2.04
CA VAL A 110 10.99 -2.70 -3.16
C VAL A 110 11.71 -2.70 -4.51
N ALA A 111 12.90 -2.09 -4.61
CA ALA A 111 13.69 -2.11 -5.83
C ALA A 111 14.13 -3.53 -6.22
N GLU A 112 14.54 -4.34 -5.24
CA GLU A 112 14.90 -5.74 -5.50
C GLU A 112 13.68 -6.57 -5.90
N LEU A 113 12.52 -6.35 -5.27
CA LEU A 113 11.25 -6.97 -5.66
C LEU A 113 10.87 -6.62 -7.10
N ILE A 114 11.00 -5.34 -7.48
CA ILE A 114 10.73 -4.89 -8.86
C ILE A 114 11.67 -5.57 -9.84
N LYS A 115 12.96 -5.64 -9.53
CA LYS A 115 13.97 -6.28 -10.38
C LYS A 115 13.72 -7.78 -10.57
N GLN A 116 13.39 -8.49 -9.49
CA GLN A 116 13.17 -9.93 -9.49
C GLN A 116 11.82 -10.32 -10.12
N HIS A 117 10.73 -9.66 -9.72
CA HIS A 117 9.37 -10.07 -10.07
C HIS A 117 8.83 -9.35 -11.31
N LYS A 118 9.40 -8.20 -11.69
CA LYS A 118 8.96 -7.37 -12.82
C LYS A 118 7.44 -7.12 -12.81
N PRO A 119 6.90 -6.54 -11.71
CA PRO A 119 5.47 -6.30 -11.60
C PRO A 119 4.98 -5.39 -12.72
N LYS A 120 3.74 -5.62 -13.15
CA LYS A 120 3.04 -4.81 -14.15
C LYS A 120 2.28 -3.64 -13.54
N LEU A 121 2.12 -3.64 -12.23
CA LEU A 121 1.45 -2.63 -11.43
C LEU A 121 2.01 -2.65 -10.00
N LEU A 122 2.29 -1.48 -9.44
CA LEU A 122 2.43 -1.29 -8.00
C LEU A 122 1.18 -0.59 -7.45
N ILE A 123 0.63 -1.11 -6.36
CA ILE A 123 -0.45 -0.49 -5.59
C ILE A 123 0.10 -0.11 -4.22
N ASP A 124 0.13 1.19 -3.91
CA ASP A 124 0.60 1.71 -2.64
C ASP A 124 -0.57 2.05 -1.73
N LEU A 125 -0.81 1.22 -0.71
CA LEU A 125 -1.92 1.39 0.23
C LEU A 125 -1.53 2.39 1.32
N GLN A 126 -2.36 3.42 1.46
CA GLN A 126 -2.26 4.45 2.50
C GLN A 126 -3.60 4.61 3.23
N GLY A 127 -3.54 5.17 4.42
CA GLY A 127 -4.67 5.45 5.28
C GLY A 127 -4.88 6.96 5.41
N SER A 128 -6.12 7.40 5.28
CA SER A 128 -6.46 8.83 5.35
C SER A 128 -7.51 9.10 6.41
N SER A 129 -7.49 10.32 6.97
CA SER A 129 -8.41 10.72 8.05
C SER A 129 -9.89 10.61 7.66
N THR A 130 -10.72 10.24 8.64
CA THR A 130 -12.21 10.29 8.61
C THR A 130 -12.79 11.59 8.06
N SER A 131 -12.05 12.71 8.17
CA SER A 131 -12.47 14.03 7.69
C SER A 131 -12.36 14.23 6.18
N ARG A 132 -11.78 13.28 5.44
CA ARG A 132 -11.60 13.40 3.98
C ARG A 132 -12.92 13.23 3.23
N PRO A 133 -13.12 13.96 2.10
CA PRO A 133 -14.38 13.96 1.38
C PRO A 133 -14.57 12.76 0.43
N TYR A 134 -13.71 11.75 0.48
CA TYR A 134 -13.71 10.55 -0.37
C TYR A 134 -13.67 9.27 0.48
N ASP A 135 -14.12 8.14 -0.07
CA ASP A 135 -13.88 6.80 0.52
C ASP A 135 -12.50 6.27 0.08
N VAL A 136 -12.17 6.46 -1.20
CA VAL A 136 -10.86 6.11 -1.78
C VAL A 136 -10.40 7.21 -2.73
N ASP A 137 -9.16 7.67 -2.58
CA ASP A 137 -8.49 8.57 -3.53
C ASP A 137 -7.40 7.82 -4.32
N PHE A 138 -7.32 8.10 -5.62
CA PHE A 138 -6.30 7.57 -6.51
C PHE A 138 -5.18 8.61 -6.72
N GLY A 139 -4.06 8.44 -6.02
CA GLY A 139 -2.86 9.25 -6.25
C GLY A 139 -2.05 8.70 -7.42
N THR A 140 -1.93 9.46 -8.50
CA THR A 140 -1.28 9.01 -9.75
C THR A 140 -0.29 10.02 -10.34
N MET A 141 0.03 11.06 -9.58
CA MET A 141 0.82 12.20 -10.02
C MET A 141 0.21 12.85 -11.26
N GLU A 142 -1.10 13.10 -11.23
CA GLU A 142 -1.84 13.61 -12.39
C GLU A 142 -1.69 12.69 -13.63
N GLY A 143 -1.64 11.38 -13.39
CA GLY A 143 -1.46 10.33 -14.39
C GLY A 143 -0.01 10.01 -14.76
N ALA A 144 0.99 10.78 -14.31
CA ALA A 144 2.38 10.56 -14.68
C ALA A 144 2.93 9.21 -14.17
N SER A 145 2.54 8.77 -12.96
CA SER A 145 3.01 7.51 -12.39
C SER A 145 2.47 6.27 -13.10
N LEU A 146 1.45 6.42 -13.95
CA LEU A 146 0.82 5.34 -14.71
C LEU A 146 1.61 4.96 -15.97
N LEU A 147 2.62 5.75 -16.36
CA LEU A 147 3.48 5.47 -17.52
C LEU A 147 2.68 5.22 -18.82
N GLY A 148 1.63 6.02 -19.03
CA GLY A 148 0.75 5.92 -20.20
C GLY A 148 -0.33 4.84 -20.13
N ARG A 149 -0.43 4.07 -19.03
CA ARG A 149 -1.49 3.07 -18.82
C ARG A 149 -2.79 3.70 -18.34
N THR A 150 -3.56 4.21 -19.28
CA THR A 150 -4.83 4.90 -19.03
C THR A 150 -5.98 3.98 -18.60
N ASP A 151 -5.78 2.66 -18.59
CA ASP A 151 -6.79 1.66 -18.23
C ASP A 151 -6.84 1.34 -16.72
N ILE A 152 -5.77 1.65 -15.96
CA ILE A 152 -5.62 1.24 -14.56
C ILE A 152 -6.69 1.88 -13.66
N VAL A 153 -6.73 3.21 -13.59
CA VAL A 153 -7.68 3.94 -12.73
C VAL A 153 -9.14 3.66 -13.11
N PRO A 154 -9.55 3.69 -14.40
CA PRO A 154 -10.91 3.31 -14.78
C PRO A 154 -11.29 1.88 -14.37
N SER A 155 -10.35 0.94 -14.45
CA SER A 155 -10.58 -0.45 -14.04
C SER A 155 -10.75 -0.60 -12.53
N LEU A 156 -9.89 0.04 -11.74
CA LEU A 156 -10.00 0.07 -10.27
C LEU A 156 -11.32 0.72 -9.84
N ARG A 157 -11.63 1.89 -10.38
CA ARG A 157 -12.89 2.61 -10.13
C ARG A 157 -14.10 1.76 -10.46
N LYS A 158 -14.09 1.06 -11.60
CA LYS A 158 -15.18 0.16 -11.98
C LYS A 158 -15.34 -1.00 -11.00
N ALA A 159 -14.22 -1.58 -10.53
CA ALA A 159 -14.24 -2.65 -9.54
C ALA A 159 -14.81 -2.17 -8.20
N LEU A 160 -14.34 -1.04 -7.67
CA LEU A 160 -14.86 -0.46 -6.42
C LEU A 160 -16.35 -0.14 -6.50
N ARG A 161 -16.80 0.50 -7.59
CA ARG A 161 -18.22 0.83 -7.80
C ARG A 161 -19.11 -0.40 -7.85
N LYS A 162 -18.61 -1.52 -8.39
CA LYS A 162 -19.34 -2.79 -8.43
C LYS A 162 -19.60 -3.35 -7.03
N GLU A 163 -18.69 -3.10 -6.09
CA GLU A 163 -18.82 -3.49 -4.68
C GLU A 163 -19.46 -2.39 -3.81
N GLY A 164 -19.99 -1.32 -4.41
CA GLY A 164 -20.74 -0.27 -3.70
C GLY A 164 -19.92 0.95 -3.26
N LEU A 165 -18.59 0.92 -3.41
CA LEU A 165 -17.71 2.06 -3.11
C LEU A 165 -17.74 3.06 -4.28
N ARG A 166 -18.51 4.14 -4.12
CA ARG A 166 -18.79 5.11 -5.19
C ARG A 166 -18.13 6.46 -4.99
N ASN A 167 -17.85 6.85 -3.74
CA ASN A 167 -17.25 8.14 -3.43
C ASN A 167 -15.73 8.06 -3.60
N VAL A 168 -15.27 8.29 -4.83
CA VAL A 168 -13.86 8.18 -5.18
C VAL A 168 -13.35 9.45 -5.84
N SER A 169 -12.15 9.89 -5.47
CA SER A 169 -11.48 11.05 -6.05
C SER A 169 -10.22 10.63 -6.82
N ASP A 170 -9.71 11.56 -7.63
CA ASP A 170 -8.42 11.45 -8.31
C ASP A 170 -7.52 12.56 -7.80
N ASP A 171 -6.31 12.20 -7.39
CA ASP A 171 -5.23 13.12 -7.04
C ASP A 171 -5.58 14.18 -5.96
N TYR A 172 -6.48 13.87 -5.01
CA TYR A 172 -6.60 14.69 -3.80
C TYR A 172 -5.29 14.66 -3.02
N PHE A 173 -4.69 13.46 -2.92
CA PHE A 173 -3.29 13.25 -2.60
C PHE A 173 -2.58 12.68 -3.84
N PRO A 174 -1.94 13.54 -4.65
CA PRO A 174 -1.42 13.13 -5.95
C PRO A 174 -0.21 12.20 -5.90
N ALA A 175 0.34 11.90 -4.72
CA ALA A 175 1.60 11.16 -4.56
C ALA A 175 2.80 11.76 -5.35
N ALA A 176 2.73 13.02 -5.77
CA ALA A 176 3.72 13.71 -6.61
C ALA A 176 4.79 14.50 -5.84
N LYS A 177 4.62 14.63 -4.52
CA LYS A 177 5.55 15.35 -3.64
C LYS A 177 6.38 14.35 -2.85
N HIS A 178 7.52 14.83 -2.36
CA HIS A 178 8.48 14.00 -1.62
C HIS A 178 8.94 12.79 -2.45
N HIS A 179 9.46 11.80 -1.76
CA HIS A 179 9.94 10.56 -2.32
C HIS A 179 8.90 9.48 -2.04
N THR A 180 7.67 9.60 -2.56
CA THR A 180 6.63 8.56 -2.32
C THR A 180 7.00 7.22 -2.96
N LEU A 181 6.41 6.12 -2.50
CA LEU A 181 6.56 4.80 -3.15
C LEU A 181 6.04 4.79 -4.59
N THR A 182 4.94 5.52 -4.84
CA THR A 182 4.36 5.67 -6.18
C THR A 182 5.31 6.40 -7.14
N LEU A 183 5.93 7.51 -6.70
CA LEU A 183 6.97 8.20 -7.48
C LEU A 183 8.18 7.30 -7.70
N PHE A 184 8.68 6.67 -6.63
CA PHE A 184 9.87 5.82 -6.67
C PHE A 184 9.71 4.66 -7.65
N ALA A 185 8.63 3.87 -7.56
CA ALA A 185 8.45 2.70 -8.41
C ALA A 185 8.16 3.06 -9.88
N SER A 186 7.45 4.17 -10.13
CA SER A 186 7.27 4.66 -11.50
C SER A 186 8.59 5.13 -12.13
N SER A 187 9.50 5.71 -11.36
CA SER A 187 10.87 6.03 -11.82
C SER A 187 11.69 4.79 -12.20
N LEU A 188 11.35 3.63 -11.63
CA LEU A 188 11.92 2.32 -11.96
C LEU A 188 11.18 1.61 -13.12
N GLY A 189 10.23 2.30 -13.77
CA GLY A 189 9.51 1.80 -14.94
C GLY A 189 8.28 0.94 -14.63
N VAL A 190 7.75 0.97 -13.40
CA VAL A 190 6.54 0.24 -13.03
C VAL A 190 5.35 1.20 -12.90
N PRO A 191 4.26 1.02 -13.68
CA PRO A 191 3.03 1.79 -13.46
C PRO A 191 2.57 1.66 -12.01
N SER A 192 2.32 2.79 -11.34
CA SER A 192 2.09 2.83 -9.90
C SER A 192 0.90 3.70 -9.56
N VAL A 193 0.11 3.31 -8.55
CA VAL A 193 -1.02 4.08 -8.03
C VAL A 193 -1.02 4.02 -6.50
N GLN A 194 -1.15 5.19 -5.86
CA GLN A 194 -1.44 5.30 -4.45
C GLN A 194 -2.96 5.17 -4.23
N LEU A 195 -3.36 4.33 -3.28
CA LEU A 195 -4.74 4.22 -2.81
C LEU A 195 -4.80 4.72 -1.38
N GLU A 196 -5.30 5.94 -1.22
CA GLU A 196 -5.63 6.50 0.09
C GLU A 196 -7.02 6.03 0.48
N ILE A 197 -7.12 5.19 1.50
CA ILE A 197 -8.39 4.65 1.99
C ILE A 197 -8.80 5.45 3.22
N ASN A 198 -10.01 6.00 3.20
CA ASN A 198 -10.53 6.75 4.33
C ASN A 198 -10.78 5.82 5.51
N SER A 199 -10.19 6.12 6.66
CA SER A 199 -10.54 5.47 7.92
C SER A 199 -11.98 5.83 8.25
N THR A 200 -12.89 4.87 8.24
CA THR A 200 -14.31 5.07 8.56
C THR A 200 -14.59 5.12 10.05
#